data_AF-A0A0E0UT90-F1
#
_entry.id   AF-A0A0E0UT90-F1
#
_cell.length_a   1.000
_cell.length_b   1.000
_cell.length_c   1.000
_cell.angle_alpha   90.00
_cell.angle_beta   90.00
_cell.angle_gamma   90.00
#
_symmetry.space_group_name_H-M   'P 1'
#
loop_
_entity.id
_entity.type
_entity.pdbx_description
1 polymer ?
#
loop_
_entity_poly.entity_id
_entity_poly.type
_entity_poly.pdbx_seq_one_letter_code
_entity_poly.pdbx_strand_id
1 'polypeptide(L)'
;MMQVDDVLYIVTYEPAKKEDALEKIGEIEHRIRHYRIPNENFTSNYLSEGTEVYKAKNGDEFPRTILFKEDGEYFIASEAMKQPNKK
;
A
#
# COMPACT_ATOMS: atom_id res chain seq x y z
N MET A 1 4.40 0.73 6.03
CA MET A 1 4.70 -0.17 4.92
C MET A 1 3.64 -1.24 4.86
N MET A 2 3.40 -1.74 3.67
CA MET A 2 2.43 -2.78 3.38
C MET A 2 2.96 -3.63 2.22
N GLN A 3 2.79 -4.94 2.28
CA GLN A 3 3.16 -5.85 1.18
C GLN A 3 1.89 -6.26 0.43
N VAL A 4 1.84 -6.04 -0.88
CA VAL A 4 0.72 -6.44 -1.75
C VAL A 4 1.28 -6.90 -3.09
N ASP A 5 0.80 -8.03 -3.62
CA ASP A 5 1.27 -8.63 -4.88
C ASP A 5 2.80 -8.74 -4.97
N ASP A 6 3.44 -9.18 -3.89
CA ASP A 6 4.90 -9.29 -3.74
C ASP A 6 5.68 -7.97 -3.86
N VAL A 7 4.98 -6.83 -3.86
CA VAL A 7 5.54 -5.48 -3.87
C VAL A 7 5.38 -4.84 -2.49
N LEU A 8 6.49 -4.29 -1.98
CA LEU A 8 6.49 -3.53 -0.74
C LEU A 8 6.14 -2.08 -1.05
N TYR A 9 5.10 -1.56 -0.40
CA TYR A 9 4.66 -0.17 -0.51
C TYR A 9 4.95 0.61 0.78
N ILE A 10 5.34 1.87 0.63
CA ILE A 10 5.40 2.87 1.69
C ILE A 10 4.04 3.54 1.77
N VAL A 11 3.45 3.56 2.97
CA VAL A 11 2.19 4.25 3.25
C VAL A 11 2.53 5.74 3.38
N THR A 12 2.13 6.58 2.41
CA THR A 12 2.51 8.00 2.38
C THR A 12 1.45 8.92 2.99
N TYR A 13 0.21 8.45 3.13
CA TYR A 13 -0.94 9.25 3.55
C TYR A 13 -1.20 10.49 2.68
N GLU A 14 -0.66 10.52 1.46
CA GLU A 14 -1.02 11.55 0.50
C GLU A 14 -2.48 11.34 0.07
N PRO A 15 -3.33 12.38 0.15
CA PRO A 15 -4.74 12.24 -0.16
C PRO A 15 -4.94 11.96 -1.65
N ALA A 16 -5.90 11.10 -1.97
CA ALA A 16 -6.30 10.78 -3.33
C ALA A 16 -7.82 10.85 -3.48
N LYS A 17 -8.28 11.00 -4.73
CA LYS A 17 -9.72 11.06 -4.99
C LYS A 17 -10.28 9.65 -5.08
N LYS A 18 -11.53 9.48 -4.66
CA LYS A 18 -12.28 8.22 -4.86
C LYS A 18 -12.28 7.77 -6.33
N GLU A 19 -12.31 8.73 -7.27
CA GLU A 19 -12.28 8.47 -8.72
C GLU A 19 -10.97 7.85 -9.21
N ASP A 20 -9.89 7.96 -8.42
CA ASP A 20 -8.59 7.38 -8.72
C ASP A 20 -8.49 5.92 -8.26
N ALA A 21 -9.39 5.47 -7.39
CA ALA A 21 -9.54 4.08 -6.97
C ALA A 21 -10.34 3.29 -8.02
N LEU A 22 -9.69 2.33 -8.68
CA LEU A 22 -10.31 1.46 -9.66
C LEU A 22 -10.97 0.26 -8.98
N GLU A 23 -10.37 -0.93 -9.10
CA GLU A 23 -10.87 -2.15 -8.49
C GLU A 23 -10.24 -2.40 -7.11
N LYS A 24 -11.04 -2.94 -6.18
CA LYS A 24 -10.54 -3.44 -4.90
C LYS A 24 -9.72 -4.68 -5.14
N ILE A 25 -8.47 -4.69 -4.64
CA ILE A 25 -7.54 -5.82 -4.79
C ILE A 25 -7.42 -6.66 -3.53
N GLY A 26 -7.83 -6.13 -2.39
CA GLY A 26 -7.89 -6.89 -1.15
C GLY A 26 -8.15 -6.01 0.07
N GLU A 27 -7.87 -6.57 1.23
CA GLU A 27 -7.92 -5.91 2.53
C GLU A 27 -6.70 -6.32 3.33
N ILE A 28 -6.25 -5.51 4.27
CA ILE A 28 -5.20 -5.91 5.21
C ILE A 28 -5.68 -7.09 6.05
N GLU A 29 -4.94 -8.19 6.02
CA GLU A 29 -5.24 -9.39 6.80
C GLU A 29 -4.48 -9.41 8.12
N HIS A 30 -3.28 -8.82 8.16
CA HIS A 30 -2.40 -8.90 9.31
C HIS A 30 -1.74 -7.56 9.65
N ARG A 31 -1.83 -7.16 10.92
CA ARG A 31 -1.05 -6.05 11.46
C ARG A 31 0.17 -6.53 12.24
N ILE A 32 1.35 -6.08 11.81
CA ILE A 32 2.63 -6.35 12.48
C ILE A 32 3.18 -5.10 13.17
N ARG A 33 4.23 -5.30 13.98
CA ARG A 33 4.92 -4.21 14.68
C ARG A 33 5.61 -3.26 13.70
N HIS A 34 5.57 -1.96 13.98
CA HIS A 34 6.10 -0.88 13.12
C HIS A 34 7.56 -1.07 12.64
N TYR A 35 8.42 -1.71 13.45
CA TYR A 35 9.84 -1.92 13.12
C TYR A 35 10.10 -3.16 12.25
N ARG A 36 9.07 -3.97 11.96
CA ARG A 36 9.18 -5.12 11.07
C ARG A 36 8.83 -4.72 9.64
N ILE A 37 9.53 -5.32 8.69
CA ILE A 37 9.23 -5.21 7.27
C ILE A 37 8.18 -6.28 6.94
N PRO A 38 7.00 -5.91 6.42
CA PRO A 38 6.04 -6.88 5.90
C PRO A 38 6.67 -7.75 4.80
N ASN A 39 6.48 -9.06 4.89
CA ASN A 39 7.02 -10.06 3.96
C ASN A 39 5.96 -11.05 3.45
N GLU A 40 4.70 -10.85 3.82
CA GLU A 40 3.54 -11.62 3.41
C GLU A 40 2.50 -10.65 2.84
N ASN A 41 1.80 -11.05 1.77
CA ASN A 41 0.80 -10.19 1.13
C ASN A 41 -0.29 -9.79 2.13
N PHE A 42 -0.84 -8.59 1.94
CA PHE A 42 -1.84 -7.97 2.80
C PHE A 42 -1.42 -7.80 4.27
N THR A 43 -0.12 -7.79 4.54
CA THR A 43 0.44 -7.46 5.85
C THR A 43 0.87 -6.00 5.89
N SER A 44 0.50 -5.28 6.95
CA SER A 44 0.89 -3.89 7.17
C SER A 44 1.44 -3.67 8.57
N ASN A 45 2.30 -2.67 8.70
CA ASN A 45 2.83 -2.24 9.99
C ASN A 45 2.21 -0.93 10.52
N TYR A 46 1.38 -0.26 9.70
CA TYR A 46 0.63 0.94 10.07
C TYR A 46 -0.88 0.74 9.97
N LEU A 47 -1.34 0.13 8.88
CA LEU A 47 -2.75 -0.02 8.57
C LEU A 47 -3.39 -1.10 9.45
N SER A 48 -4.67 -0.91 9.76
CA SER A 48 -5.46 -1.85 10.55
C SER A 48 -5.94 -3.01 9.70
N GLU A 49 -6.23 -4.15 10.34
CA GLU A 49 -6.89 -5.28 9.67
C GLU A 49 -8.26 -4.85 9.15
N GLY A 50 -8.61 -5.28 7.94
CA GLY A 50 -9.80 -4.86 7.20
C GLY A 50 -9.65 -3.55 6.40
N THR A 51 -8.50 -2.86 6.47
CA THR A 51 -8.25 -1.68 5.61
C THR A 51 -8.29 -2.11 4.14
N GLU A 52 -9.22 -1.52 3.37
CA GLU A 52 -9.44 -1.85 1.96
C GLU A 52 -8.31 -1.28 1.09
N VAL A 53 -7.84 -2.07 0.11
CA VAL A 53 -6.77 -1.70 -0.82
C VAL A 53 -7.29 -1.79 -2.26
N TYR A 54 -6.91 -0.83 -3.11
CA TYR A 54 -7.40 -0.66 -4.48
C TYR A 54 -6.26 -0.41 -5.46
N LYS A 55 -6.45 -0.79 -6.73
CA LYS A 55 -5.59 -0.30 -7.82
C LYS A 55 -5.79 1.20 -8.02
N ALA A 56 -4.68 1.90 -8.28
CA ALA A 56 -4.71 3.29 -8.70
C ALA A 56 -4.87 3.42 -10.21
N LYS A 57 -5.60 4.45 -10.67
CA LYS A 57 -5.86 4.74 -12.10
C LYS A 57 -4.59 4.92 -12.93
N ASN A 58 -3.51 5.44 -12.33
CA ASN A 58 -2.17 5.54 -12.93
C ASN A 58 -1.14 4.75 -12.09
N GLY A 59 -1.59 3.66 -11.46
CA GLY A 59 -0.83 2.90 -10.47
C GLY A 59 0.36 2.13 -11.01
N ASP A 60 0.38 1.86 -12.32
CA ASP A 60 1.44 1.07 -12.95
C ASP A 60 2.63 1.92 -13.43
N GLU A 61 2.50 3.26 -13.40
CA GLU A 61 3.62 4.16 -13.72
C GLU A 61 4.68 4.08 -12.62
N PHE A 62 5.97 4.02 -12.97
CA PHE A 62 7.02 3.92 -11.96
C PHE A 62 7.25 5.28 -11.25
N PRO A 63 7.28 5.31 -9.90
CA PRO A 63 7.11 4.18 -8.97
C PRO A 63 5.64 3.74 -8.84
N ARG A 64 5.39 2.42 -8.79
CA ARG A 64 4.01 1.91 -8.74
C ARG A 64 3.26 2.47 -7.54
N THR A 65 1.97 2.74 -7.70
CA THR A 65 1.10 3.23 -6.62
C THR A 65 -0.18 2.43 -6.50
N ILE A 66 -0.66 2.32 -5.28
CA ILE A 66 -1.96 1.76 -4.93
C ILE A 66 -2.67 2.72 -3.97
N LEU A 67 -3.98 2.56 -3.83
CA LEU A 67 -4.74 3.28 -2.84
C LEU A 67 -5.14 2.38 -1.68
N PHE A 68 -5.22 2.96 -0.49
CA PHE A 68 -5.90 2.36 0.64
C PHE A 68 -6.98 3.30 1.17
N LYS A 69 -7.98 2.74 1.82
CA LYS A 69 -9.10 3.50 2.37
C LYS A 69 -9.11 3.45 3.89
N GLU A 70 -9.08 4.61 4.51
CA GLU A 70 -9.09 4.78 5.97
C GLU A 70 -10.08 5.89 6.31
N ASP A 71 -10.95 5.66 7.30
CA ASP A 71 -11.99 6.59 7.72
C ASP A 71 -12.90 7.13 6.58
N GLY A 72 -13.05 6.35 5.51
CA GLY A 72 -13.86 6.71 4.33
C GLY A 72 -13.12 7.57 3.30
N GLU A 73 -11.89 7.98 3.58
CA GLU A 73 -11.00 8.72 2.68
C GLU A 73 -10.01 7.77 1.98
N TYR A 74 -9.46 8.22 0.85
CA TYR A 74 -8.52 7.44 0.05
C TYR A 74 -7.14 8.08 0.11
N PHE A 75 -6.13 7.24 0.25
CA PHE A 75 -4.75 7.67 0.39
C PHE A 75 -3.81 6.83 -0.48
N ILE A 76 -2.68 7.41 -0.84
CA ILE A 76 -1.67 6.77 -1.69
C ILE A 76 -0.70 5.94 -0.84
N ALA A 77 -0.33 4.78 -1.38
CA ALA A 77 0.88 4.08 -1.00
C ALA A 77 1.75 3.86 -2.25
N SER A 78 3.04 4.14 -2.13
CA SER A 78 3.98 4.13 -3.26
C SER A 78 5.00 3.03 -3.08
N GLU A 79 5.38 2.37 -4.18
CA GLU A 79 6.35 1.29 -4.20
C GLU A 79 7.65 1.74 -3.52
N ALA A 80 8.10 0.95 -2.57
CA ALA A 80 9.38 1.15 -1.94
C ALA A 80 10.47 0.93 -2.99
N MET A 81 11.20 1.98 -3.36
CA MET A 81 12.37 1.83 -4.22
C MET A 81 13.32 0.83 -3.56
N LYS A 82 13.58 -0.30 -4.23
CA LYS A 82 14.74 -1.13 -3.90
C LYS A 82 15.96 -0.23 -4.05
N GLN A 83 16.57 0.17 -2.93
CA GLN A 83 17.93 0.69 -3.01
C GLN A 83 18.76 -0.42 -3.64
N PRO A 84 19.40 -0.21 -4.80
CA PRO A 84 20.38 -1.17 -5.28
C PRO A 84 21.42 -1.27 -4.17
N ASN A 85 21.55 -2.46 -3.58
CA ASN A 85 22.56 -2.72 -2.55
C ASN A 85 23.87 -2.07 -2.98
N LYS A 86 24.31 -1.04 -2.26
CA LYS A 86 25.71 -0.63 -2.32
C LYS A 86 26.50 -1.80 -1.74
N LYS A 87 27.02 -2.64 -2.64
CA LYS A 87 28.07 -3.61 -2.33
C LYS A 87 29.30 -2.89 -1.78
#